data_AF-A0A8K0VVI8-F1
#
_entry.id   AF-A0A8K0VVI8-F1
#
_cell.length_a   1.000
_cell.length_b   1.000
_cell.length_c   1.000
_cell.angle_alpha   90.00
_cell.angle_beta   90.00
_cell.angle_gamma   90.00
#
_symmetry.space_group_name_H-M   'P 1'
#
loop_
_entity.id
_entity.type
_entity.pdbx_description
1 polymer ?
#
loop_
_entity_poly.entity_id
_entity_poly.type
_entity_poly.pdbx_seq_one_letter_code
_entity_poly.pdbx_strand_id
1 'polypeptide(L)'
;MQLTLTTLSALLTAALTVGASPLEVRQGVPRVRATFYNNGGYCGPPEQWKEDTVFVQDLPGVCHDLTVGPFQATYFNESSITDTIRFYNAPCATRFNSGVNYFDLEPKNNPTPGCKAQAIRSWETV
;
A
#
# COMPACT_ATOMS: atom_id res chain seq x y z
N MET A 1 50.93 7.02 -63.23
CA MET A 1 49.79 7.92 -62.95
C MET A 1 49.22 7.52 -61.59
N GLN A 2 49.48 8.34 -60.57
CA GLN A 2 48.90 8.23 -59.22
C GLN A 2 47.51 8.87 -59.22
N LEU A 3 46.54 8.26 -58.54
CA LEU A 3 45.55 9.03 -57.78
C LEU A 3 45.32 8.32 -56.44
N THR A 4 45.76 9.01 -55.40
CA THR A 4 45.78 8.66 -53.99
C THR A 4 44.38 8.67 -53.38
N LEU A 5 44.02 7.58 -52.71
CA LEU A 5 42.82 7.47 -51.87
C LEU A 5 42.89 8.50 -50.73
N THR A 6 41.97 9.45 -50.75
CA THR A 6 41.73 10.41 -49.68
C THR A 6 41.08 9.73 -48.48
N THR A 7 41.80 9.80 -47.36
CA THR A 7 41.42 9.49 -45.98
C THR A 7 40.17 10.27 -45.53
N LEU A 8 39.13 9.56 -45.07
CA LEU A 8 38.09 10.13 -44.22
C LEU A 8 38.26 9.61 -42.79
N SER A 9 38.72 10.52 -41.95
CA SER A 9 38.89 10.33 -40.50
C SER A 9 37.58 10.54 -39.77
N ALA A 10 37.44 9.76 -38.69
CA ALA A 10 36.73 10.07 -37.45
C ALA A 10 35.21 10.33 -37.54
N LEU A 11 34.43 9.30 -37.21
CA LEU A 11 33.10 9.49 -36.62
C LEU A 11 33.08 8.85 -35.23
N LEU A 12 32.72 9.73 -34.29
CA LEU A 12 32.78 9.63 -32.85
C LEU A 12 32.18 8.33 -32.29
N THR A 13 32.92 7.70 -31.39
CA THR A 13 32.45 6.77 -30.38
C THR A 13 31.45 7.47 -29.45
N ALA A 14 30.17 7.42 -29.79
CA ALA A 14 29.11 7.63 -28.80
C ALA A 14 28.97 6.35 -27.98
N ALA A 15 29.83 6.19 -26.96
CA ALA A 15 29.54 5.27 -25.89
C ALA A 15 28.29 5.80 -25.19
N LEU A 16 27.12 5.30 -25.59
CA LEU A 16 25.93 5.37 -24.76
C LEU A 16 26.27 4.58 -23.50
N THR A 17 26.79 5.27 -22.49
CA THR A 17 26.57 4.86 -21.12
C THR A 17 25.05 4.89 -20.97
N VAL A 18 24.41 3.77 -21.24
CA VAL A 18 23.15 3.43 -20.59
C VAL A 18 23.53 3.40 -19.12
N GLY A 19 23.45 4.57 -18.49
CA GLY A 19 23.25 4.63 -17.07
C GLY A 19 21.98 3.82 -16.90
N ALA A 20 22.15 2.56 -16.48
CA ALA A 20 21.08 1.88 -15.81
C ALA A 20 20.72 2.84 -14.67
N SER A 21 19.66 3.62 -14.87
CA SER A 21 19.01 4.32 -13.77
C SER A 21 18.94 3.27 -12.67
N PRO A 22 19.53 3.51 -11.50
CA PRO A 22 19.49 2.49 -10.48
C PRO A 22 18.02 2.19 -10.28
N LEU A 23 17.64 0.95 -10.56
CA LEU A 23 16.49 0.28 -9.98
C LEU A 23 16.75 0.13 -8.47
N GLU A 24 17.25 1.18 -7.82
CA GLU A 24 17.27 1.38 -6.39
C GLU A 24 15.81 1.57 -6.00
N VAL A 25 15.12 0.43 -5.92
CA VAL A 25 14.31 0.10 -4.76
C VAL A 25 13.35 1.22 -4.41
N ARG A 26 12.32 1.41 -5.25
CA ARG A 26 11.01 1.86 -4.72
C ARG A 26 10.39 0.71 -3.92
N GLN A 27 11.09 0.15 -2.93
CA GLN A 27 10.41 -0.55 -1.84
C GLN A 27 9.85 0.56 -0.95
N GLY A 28 8.73 1.14 -1.38
CA GLY A 28 7.97 2.06 -0.52
C GLY A 28 7.61 1.36 0.78
N VAL A 29 7.38 2.14 1.84
CA VAL A 29 7.02 1.60 3.16
C VAL A 29 5.90 0.57 3.02
N PRO A 30 6.05 -0.66 3.57
CA PRO A 30 5.02 -1.69 3.49
C PRO A 30 3.68 -1.13 3.97
N ARG A 31 2.63 -1.33 3.17
CA ARG A 31 1.35 -0.65 3.39
C ARG A 31 0.19 -1.40 2.77
N VAL A 32 -1.01 -0.97 3.15
CA VAL A 32 -2.28 -1.44 2.60
C VAL A 32 -3.08 -0.26 2.12
N ARG A 33 -3.50 -0.26 0.86
CA ARG A 33 -4.46 0.72 0.35
C ARG A 33 -5.86 0.17 0.52
N ALA A 34 -6.71 0.92 1.20
CA ALA A 34 -8.07 0.55 1.52
C ALA A 34 -9.07 1.60 1.03
N THR A 35 -10.30 1.17 0.84
CA THR A 35 -11.41 1.98 0.39
C THR A 35 -12.58 1.76 1.32
N PHE A 36 -13.08 2.84 1.91
CA PHE A 36 -14.19 2.83 2.83
C PHE A 36 -15.53 2.99 2.13
N TYR A 37 -16.53 2.26 2.62
CA TYR A 37 -17.91 2.28 2.15
C TYR A 37 -18.88 2.50 3.30
N ASN A 38 -19.95 3.24 3.04
CA ASN A 38 -21.04 3.44 3.99
C ASN A 38 -22.32 2.71 3.56
N ASN A 39 -22.25 1.37 3.45
CA ASN A 39 -23.36 0.55 2.94
C ASN A 39 -23.58 -0.73 3.75
N GLY A 40 -24.12 -0.64 4.95
CA GLY A 40 -24.67 -1.78 5.69
C GLY A 40 -23.69 -2.93 5.97
N GLY A 41 -22.37 -2.69 5.91
CA GLY A 41 -21.34 -3.73 6.04
C GLY A 41 -20.87 -4.37 4.72
N TYR A 42 -21.26 -3.84 3.56
CA TYR A 42 -20.83 -4.32 2.25
C TYR A 42 -19.93 -3.31 1.52
N CYS A 43 -19.03 -3.82 0.70
CA CYS A 43 -18.18 -3.02 -0.16
C CYS A 43 -18.81 -2.95 -1.55
N GLY A 44 -19.01 -1.72 -2.03
CA GLY A 44 -19.78 -1.44 -3.23
C GLY A 44 -21.28 -1.24 -2.97
N PRO A 45 -22.04 -0.80 -3.99
CA PRO A 45 -21.55 -0.37 -5.31
C PRO A 45 -20.77 0.97 -5.24
N PRO A 46 -20.08 1.41 -6.32
CA PRO A 46 -19.15 2.55 -6.29
C PRO A 46 -19.73 3.85 -5.71
N GLU A 47 -21.04 4.07 -5.81
CA GLU A 47 -21.73 5.25 -5.28
C GLU A 47 -21.71 5.32 -3.74
N GLN A 48 -21.44 4.18 -3.09
CA GLN A 48 -21.31 4.07 -1.64
C GLN A 48 -19.89 4.31 -1.14
N TRP A 49 -18.95 4.54 -2.06
CA TRP A 49 -17.60 4.98 -1.75
C TRP A 49 -17.63 6.25 -0.89
N LYS A 50 -16.68 6.33 0.05
CA LYS A 50 -16.52 7.50 0.92
C LYS A 50 -15.12 8.06 0.90
N GLU A 51 -14.13 7.20 1.10
CA GLU A 51 -12.76 7.63 1.34
C GLU A 51 -11.80 6.52 0.95
N ASP A 52 -10.63 6.88 0.43
CA ASP A 52 -9.50 5.96 0.32
C ASP A 52 -8.50 6.26 1.44
N THR A 53 -7.90 5.22 2.01
CA THR A 53 -6.92 5.38 3.09
C THR A 53 -5.77 4.42 2.89
N VAL A 54 -4.58 4.85 3.29
CA VAL A 54 -3.38 4.02 3.27
C VAL A 54 -2.98 3.73 4.70
N PHE A 55 -2.98 2.46 5.07
CA PHE A 55 -2.46 1.97 6.34
C PHE A 55 -1.00 1.60 6.16
N VAL A 56 -0.12 2.27 6.87
CA VAL A 56 1.31 1.98 6.84
C VAL A 56 1.62 0.94 7.91
N GLN A 57 2.44 -0.05 7.56
CA GLN A 57 3.02 -0.98 8.52
C GLN A 57 4.15 -0.24 9.26
N ASP A 58 4.01 -0.09 10.57
CA ASP A 58 4.99 0.58 11.43
C ASP A 58 5.64 -0.43 12.37
N LEU A 59 6.39 0.05 13.37
CA LEU A 59 6.97 -0.79 14.42
C LEU A 59 5.88 -1.58 15.16
N PRO A 60 6.12 -2.88 15.45
CA PRO A 60 5.17 -3.68 16.21
C PRO A 60 4.77 -3.07 17.54
N GLY A 61 3.48 -3.10 17.85
CA GLY A 61 2.89 -2.55 19.08
C GLY A 61 2.61 -1.03 19.06
N VAL A 62 3.01 -0.31 18.01
CA VAL A 62 2.60 1.09 17.80
C VAL A 62 1.18 1.11 17.25
N CYS A 63 0.26 1.71 18.01
CA CYS A 63 -1.14 1.85 17.60
C CYS A 63 -1.40 3.24 17.02
N HIS A 64 -2.18 3.28 15.95
CA HIS A 64 -2.61 4.50 15.29
C HIS A 64 -4.13 4.61 15.29
N ASP A 65 -4.64 5.75 15.75
CA ASP A 65 -6.07 6.07 15.64
C ASP A 65 -6.43 6.47 14.21
N LEU A 66 -7.58 5.98 13.75
CA LEU A 66 -8.13 6.36 12.45
C LEU A 66 -8.81 7.72 12.55
N THR A 67 -8.37 8.65 11.70
CA THR A 67 -8.87 10.03 11.66
C THR A 67 -10.08 10.20 10.74
N VAL A 68 -10.45 9.17 9.99
CA VAL A 68 -11.57 9.15 9.05
C VAL A 68 -12.63 8.12 9.46
N GLY A 69 -13.90 8.38 9.13
CA GLY A 69 -15.01 7.48 9.49
C GLY A 69 -15.59 7.74 10.89
N PRO A 70 -16.19 6.72 11.55
CA PRO A 70 -16.21 5.30 11.18
C PRO A 70 -17.10 5.01 9.98
N PHE A 71 -16.65 4.10 9.11
CA PHE A 71 -17.41 3.57 7.98
C PHE A 71 -17.70 2.09 8.19
N GLN A 72 -18.86 1.61 7.74
CA GLN A 72 -19.33 0.27 8.09
C GLN A 72 -18.58 -0.86 7.37
N ALA A 73 -17.94 -0.57 6.23
CA ALA A 73 -17.17 -1.56 5.49
C ALA A 73 -15.89 -0.96 4.89
N THR A 74 -14.88 -1.82 4.76
CA THR A 74 -13.58 -1.48 4.19
C THR A 74 -13.17 -2.55 3.19
N TYR A 75 -12.88 -2.15 1.96
CA TYR A 75 -12.27 -3.01 0.95
C TYR A 75 -10.77 -2.74 0.91
N PHE A 76 -9.92 -3.75 1.07
CA PHE A 76 -8.48 -3.54 1.01
C PHE A 76 -7.98 -3.89 -0.39
N ASN A 77 -7.74 -2.87 -1.20
CA ASN A 77 -7.46 -2.96 -2.64
C ASN A 77 -6.11 -3.60 -2.96
N GLU A 78 -5.08 -3.28 -2.19
CA GLU A 78 -3.70 -3.65 -2.46
C GLU A 78 -2.95 -3.74 -1.13
N SER A 79 -2.05 -4.70 -1.02
CA SER A 79 -1.21 -4.87 0.18
C SER A 79 0.21 -5.22 -0.23
N SER A 80 1.17 -4.55 0.40
CA SER A 80 2.59 -4.83 0.30
C SER A 80 3.22 -5.11 1.67
N ILE A 81 2.39 -5.41 2.68
CA ILE A 81 2.83 -5.67 4.06
C ILE A 81 3.68 -6.93 4.14
N THR A 82 4.67 -6.92 5.02
CA THR A 82 5.53 -8.06 5.35
C THR A 82 5.20 -8.67 6.70
N ASP A 83 4.45 -7.95 7.52
CA ASP A 83 3.99 -8.34 8.86
C ASP A 83 2.47 -8.13 8.96
N THR A 84 1.87 -8.73 9.98
CA THR A 84 0.42 -8.66 10.17
C THR A 84 0.03 -7.28 10.68
N ILE A 85 -1.01 -6.69 10.08
CA ILE A 85 -1.68 -5.50 10.61
C ILE A 85 -3.00 -5.92 11.23
N ARG A 86 -3.20 -5.58 12.49
CA ARG A 86 -4.45 -5.80 13.22
C ARG A 86 -5.29 -4.53 13.22
N PHE A 87 -6.55 -4.67 12.86
CA PHE A 87 -7.52 -3.57 12.81
C PHE A 87 -8.58 -3.74 13.89
N TYR A 88 -8.80 -2.71 14.69
CA TYR A 88 -9.75 -2.71 15.80
C TYR A 88 -10.99 -1.89 15.49
N ASN A 89 -12.12 -2.28 16.10
CA ASN A 89 -13.34 -1.48 16.10
C ASN A 89 -13.40 -0.40 17.20
N ALA A 90 -12.29 -0.17 17.91
CA ALA A 90 -12.16 0.80 18.99
C ALA A 90 -10.91 1.70 18.80
N PRO A 91 -10.89 2.92 19.35
CA PRO A 91 -9.70 3.75 19.41
C PRO A 91 -8.55 3.10 20.19
N CYS A 92 -7.31 3.53 19.93
CA CYS A 92 -6.09 2.98 20.52
C CYS A 92 -6.13 2.93 22.05
N ALA A 93 -6.66 3.97 22.69
CA ALA A 93 -6.75 4.09 24.15
C ALA A 93 -7.67 3.02 24.79
N THR A 94 -8.59 2.45 24.03
CA THR A 94 -9.63 1.54 24.51
C THR A 94 -9.58 0.17 23.84
N ARG A 95 -8.57 -0.12 23.02
CA ARG A 95 -8.51 -1.33 22.18
C ARG A 95 -8.41 -2.65 22.94
N PHE A 96 -8.07 -2.60 24.23
CA PHE A 96 -8.03 -3.76 25.13
C PHE A 96 -9.25 -3.87 26.04
N ASN A 97 -10.25 -3.00 25.88
CA ASN A 97 -11.48 -3.09 26.66
C ASN A 97 -12.28 -4.33 26.26
N SER A 98 -13.10 -4.82 27.19
CA SER A 98 -14.04 -5.90 26.91
C SER A 98 -15.02 -5.47 25.80
N GLY A 99 -15.32 -6.40 24.88
CA GLY A 99 -16.25 -6.17 23.76
C GLY A 99 -15.62 -5.52 22.53
N VAL A 100 -14.32 -5.22 22.54
CA VAL A 100 -13.58 -4.79 21.34
C VAL A 100 -13.34 -6.00 20.43
N ASN A 101 -13.63 -5.81 19.14
CA ASN A 101 -13.36 -6.78 18.09
C ASN A 101 -12.18 -6.32 17.25
N TYR A 102 -11.44 -7.28 16.71
CA TYR A 102 -10.38 -7.04 15.76
C TYR A 102 -10.39 -8.07 14.63
N PHE A 103 -9.73 -7.74 13.53
CA PHE A 103 -9.34 -8.71 12.52
C PHE A 103 -7.91 -8.43 12.06
N ASP A 104 -7.28 -9.48 11.57
CA ASP A 104 -5.91 -9.44 11.10
C ASP A 104 -5.85 -9.43 9.58
N LEU A 105 -4.90 -8.66 9.08
CA LEU A 105 -4.50 -8.69 7.70
C LEU A 105 -3.06 -9.21 7.63
N GLU A 106 -2.91 -10.45 7.19
CA GLU A 106 -1.63 -11.14 7.12
C GLU A 106 -0.91 -10.90 5.79
N PRO A 107 0.43 -11.01 5.76
CA PRO A 107 1.21 -11.03 4.53
C PRO A 107 0.82 -12.24 3.65
N LYS A 108 0.54 -11.99 2.36
CA LYS A 108 0.30 -13.00 1.30
C LYS A 108 -1.08 -13.70 1.22
N ASN A 109 -2.14 -13.13 1.78
CA ASN A 109 -3.49 -13.55 1.40
C ASN A 109 -3.85 -13.02 -0.02
N ASN A 110 -3.53 -13.83 -1.04
CA ASN A 110 -3.87 -13.71 -2.47
C ASN A 110 -5.39 -13.56 -2.73
N PRO A 111 -5.87 -12.96 -3.84
CA PRO A 111 -5.63 -11.60 -4.29
C PRO A 111 -6.46 -10.61 -3.44
N THR A 112 -5.88 -9.44 -3.12
CA THR A 112 -6.62 -8.25 -2.66
C THR A 112 -7.44 -8.46 -1.37
N PRO A 113 -6.96 -8.04 -0.20
CA PRO A 113 -7.65 -8.34 1.05
C PRO A 113 -9.11 -7.87 1.01
N GLY A 114 -10.02 -8.85 0.93
CA GLY A 114 -11.39 -8.61 0.50
C GLY A 114 -12.18 -7.68 1.41
N CYS A 115 -13.46 -7.53 1.11
CA CYS A 115 -14.34 -6.70 1.91
C CYS A 115 -14.41 -7.14 3.37
N LYS A 116 -14.24 -6.20 4.31
CA LYS A 116 -14.46 -6.40 5.74
C LYS A 116 -15.61 -5.51 6.22
N ALA A 117 -16.62 -6.16 6.78
CA ALA A 117 -17.81 -5.54 7.38
C ALA A 117 -17.53 -5.09 8.83
N GLN A 118 -16.56 -4.21 9.03
CA GLN A 118 -16.23 -3.67 10.35
C GLN A 118 -15.87 -2.19 10.25
N ALA A 119 -16.41 -1.41 11.19
CA ALA A 119 -15.96 -0.05 11.44
C ALA A 119 -14.59 -0.04 12.10
N ILE A 120 -13.56 0.22 11.30
CA ILE A 120 -12.18 0.38 11.77
C ILE A 120 -12.08 1.71 12.52
N ARG A 121 -11.41 1.69 13.67
CA ARG A 121 -11.12 2.89 14.48
C ARG A 121 -9.66 3.03 14.87
N SER A 122 -8.91 1.94 14.89
CA SER A 122 -7.46 1.98 15.05
C SER A 122 -6.81 0.75 14.41
N TRP A 123 -5.49 0.80 14.21
CA TRP A 123 -4.69 -0.33 13.75
C TRP A 123 -3.31 -0.34 14.41
N GLU A 124 -2.70 -1.51 14.47
CA GLU A 124 -1.30 -1.69 14.87
C GLU A 124 -0.65 -2.81 14.05
N THR A 125 0.67 -2.75 13.88
CA THR A 125 1.45 -3.92 13.44
C THR A 125 1.67 -4.83 14.64
N VAL A 126 1.47 -6.15 14.46
CA VAL A 126 1.59 -7.17 15.52
C VAL A 126 2.76 -8.11 15.28
#